data_AF-A0A944KG72-F1
#
_entry.id   AF-A0A944KG72-F1
#
_cell.length_a   1.000
_cell.length_b   1.000
_cell.length_c   1.000
_cell.angle_alpha   90.00
_cell.angle_beta   90.00
_cell.angle_gamma   90.00
#
_symmetry.space_group_name_H-M   'P 1'
#
loop_
_entity.id
_entity.type
_entity.pdbx_description
1 polymer ?
#
loop_
_entity_poly.entity_id
_entity_poly.type
_entity_poly.pdbx_seq_one_letter_code
_entity_poly.pdbx_strand_id
1 'polypeptide(L)'
;MKRVSWLLFAIAPVAMISLYAFAPAQSEADQARSTAERARHERDAAEDLIAKLPPGLAAPDKKELAHELVATAMNSTKKWRSLYGHIADSGHGSGYCGGVVGFCSGTKDMLTLVESYTEDHPDNGLAEYLPALREVNGTDSHKGLDGFTEAWEQEADQAAFRAAQDELRDSMYFKEAVDLAKMDGLGTLGQFIYYDAMVLHGPGVGRDGFYGIRERAMAKAKTKAEGGKETVYLNAFLDTCRQVMKQSDSGRDTSRIDTAQRVFLREGNLDLRTPLTWHMYGEEFRSR
;
A
#
# COMPACT_ATOMS: atom_id res chain seq x y z
N MET A 1 -19.10 23.83 54.15
CA MET A 1 -19.52 25.23 54.47
C MET A 1 -18.53 26.16 53.79
N LYS A 2 -18.81 27.14 52.93
CA LYS A 2 -20.01 27.78 52.33
C LYS A 2 -19.50 28.42 51.01
N ARG A 3 -20.16 28.17 49.86
CA ARG A 3 -20.94 29.12 49.02
C ARG A 3 -20.12 30.30 48.40
N VAL A 4 -19.91 30.36 47.08
CA VAL A 4 -20.80 30.89 45.99
C VAL A 4 -21.00 32.41 46.04
N SER A 5 -20.60 33.11 44.95
CA SER A 5 -21.36 34.15 44.21
C SER A 5 -20.50 34.59 43.01
N TRP A 6 -20.81 34.28 41.74
CA TRP A 6 -21.76 34.95 40.84
C TRP A 6 -21.65 36.48 40.81
N LEU A 7 -21.16 36.99 39.68
CA LEU A 7 -21.41 38.36 39.19
C LEU A 7 -21.82 38.28 37.73
N LEU A 8 -23.08 38.61 37.53
CA LEU A 8 -23.77 38.82 36.26
C LEU A 8 -23.26 40.09 35.60
N PHE A 9 -22.99 40.05 34.30
CA PHE A 9 -23.11 41.22 33.44
C PHE A 9 -24.17 40.93 32.38
N ALA A 10 -25.30 41.61 32.53
CA ALA A 10 -26.34 41.69 31.53
C ALA A 10 -25.95 42.75 30.50
N ILE A 11 -25.90 42.39 29.22
CA ILE A 11 -26.01 43.33 28.10
C ILE A 11 -27.07 42.76 27.16
N ALA A 12 -28.04 43.63 26.85
CA ALA A 12 -29.26 43.40 26.08
C ALA A 12 -28.99 42.98 24.61
N PRO A 13 -29.98 42.38 23.91
CA PRO A 13 -29.78 41.79 22.60
C PRO A 13 -29.74 42.86 21.51
N VAL A 14 -28.65 42.91 20.75
CA VAL A 14 -28.60 43.65 19.48
C VAL A 14 -29.14 42.73 18.40
N ALA A 15 -30.30 43.10 17.86
CA ALA A 15 -30.85 42.49 16.66
C ALA A 15 -29.92 42.74 15.47
N MET A 16 -29.17 41.72 15.07
CA MET A 16 -28.50 41.68 13.78
C MET A 16 -29.53 41.29 12.73
N ILE A 17 -29.96 42.28 11.95
CA ILE A 17 -30.70 42.09 10.71
C ILE A 17 -29.77 41.33 9.76
N SER A 18 -30.05 40.04 9.56
CA SER A 18 -29.42 39.23 8.53
C SER A 18 -29.83 39.77 7.16
N LEU A 19 -28.97 40.59 6.53
CA LEU A 19 -28.98 40.71 5.08
C LEU A 19 -28.56 39.36 4.51
N TYR A 20 -29.55 38.55 4.14
CA TYR A 20 -29.37 37.46 3.20
C TYR A 20 -28.88 38.07 1.88
N ALA A 21 -27.56 38.16 1.70
CA ALA A 21 -27.00 38.18 0.37
C ALA A 21 -27.36 36.84 -0.26
N PHE A 22 -28.23 36.86 -1.26
CA PHE A 22 -28.52 35.72 -2.12
C PHE A 22 -27.24 35.32 -2.86
N ALA A 23 -26.37 34.57 -2.21
CA ALA A 23 -25.51 33.64 -2.91
C ALA A 23 -26.42 32.47 -3.32
N PRO A 24 -26.51 32.11 -4.62
CA PRO A 24 -27.27 30.94 -5.01
C PRO A 24 -26.69 29.73 -4.27
N ALA A 25 -27.55 28.99 -3.57
CA ALA A 25 -27.15 27.73 -2.95
C ALA A 25 -26.63 26.82 -4.07
N GLN A 26 -25.31 26.62 -4.13
CA GLN A 26 -24.69 25.68 -5.07
C GLN A 26 -25.28 24.30 -4.79
N SER A 27 -25.73 23.61 -5.84
CA SER A 27 -26.31 22.28 -5.70
C SER A 27 -25.27 21.31 -5.12
N GLU A 28 -25.72 20.26 -4.44
CA GLU A 28 -24.82 19.20 -3.94
C GLU A 28 -23.94 18.61 -5.06
N ALA A 29 -24.48 18.56 -6.29
CA ALA A 29 -23.74 18.14 -7.48
C ALA A 29 -22.63 19.13 -7.86
N ASP A 30 -22.87 20.44 -7.78
CA ASP A 30 -21.86 21.47 -8.04
C ASP A 30 -20.77 21.48 -6.96
N GLN A 31 -21.15 21.24 -5.69
CA GLN A 31 -20.20 21.10 -4.59
C GLN A 31 -19.34 19.84 -4.73
N ALA A 32 -19.94 18.71 -5.08
CA ALA A 32 -19.22 17.46 -5.34
C ALA A 32 -18.24 17.61 -6.52
N ARG A 33 -18.68 18.26 -7.61
CA ARG A 33 -17.83 18.53 -8.78
C ARG A 33 -16.66 19.46 -8.44
N SER A 34 -16.93 20.56 -7.73
CA SER A 34 -15.90 21.49 -7.26
C SER A 34 -14.88 20.80 -6.35
N THR A 35 -15.35 19.92 -5.45
CA THR A 35 -14.47 19.13 -4.57
C THR A 35 -13.60 18.16 -5.38
N ALA A 36 -14.18 17.47 -6.37
CA ALA A 36 -13.44 16.56 -7.24
C ALA A 36 -12.40 17.28 -8.11
N GLU A 37 -12.75 18.45 -8.67
CA GLU A 37 -11.82 19.29 -9.44
C GLU A 37 -10.67 19.78 -8.58
N ARG A 38 -10.95 20.20 -7.33
CA ARG A 38 -9.92 20.58 -6.38
C ARG A 38 -9.01 19.41 -6.00
N ALA A 39 -9.57 18.25 -5.68
CA ALA A 39 -8.79 17.06 -5.35
C ALA A 39 -7.90 16.63 -6.52
N ARG A 40 -8.39 16.75 -7.75
CA ARG A 40 -7.59 16.51 -8.96
C ARG A 40 -6.44 17.50 -9.07
N HIS A 41 -6.69 18.80 -8.91
CA HIS A 41 -5.64 19.81 -8.97
C HIS A 41 -4.58 19.64 -7.86
N GLU A 42 -5.00 19.24 -6.66
CA GLU A 42 -4.08 18.92 -5.55
C GLU A 42 -3.23 17.68 -5.86
N ARG A 43 -3.81 16.65 -6.48
CA ARG A 43 -3.07 15.47 -6.98
C ARG A 43 -2.09 15.83 -8.08
N ASP A 44 -2.51 16.57 -9.10
CA ASP A 44 -1.65 16.97 -10.22
C ASP A 44 -0.45 17.80 -9.70
N ALA A 45 -0.71 18.72 -8.76
CA ALA A 45 0.35 19.51 -8.12
C ALA A 45 1.31 18.65 -7.27
N ALA A 46 0.80 17.63 -6.58
CA ALA A 46 1.62 16.69 -5.82
C ALA A 46 2.49 15.83 -6.77
N GLU A 47 1.93 15.36 -7.89
CA GLU A 47 2.66 14.62 -8.92
C GLU A 47 3.79 15.48 -9.52
N ASP A 48 3.52 16.74 -9.85
CA ASP A 48 4.53 17.69 -10.33
C ASP A 48 5.66 17.93 -9.32
N LEU A 49 5.35 17.95 -8.03
CA LEU A 49 6.35 18.06 -6.97
C LEU A 49 7.18 16.77 -6.87
N ILE A 50 6.53 15.62 -6.87
CA ILE A 50 7.16 14.30 -6.79
C ILE A 50 8.07 14.05 -7.99
N ALA A 51 7.68 14.48 -9.18
CA ALA A 51 8.47 14.35 -10.41
C ALA A 51 9.81 15.10 -10.36
N LYS A 52 9.90 16.14 -9.52
CA LYS A 52 11.15 16.92 -9.31
C LYS A 52 12.07 16.28 -8.26
N LEU A 53 11.59 15.33 -7.48
CA LEU A 53 12.40 14.61 -6.49
C LEU A 53 13.25 13.53 -7.16
N PRO A 54 14.39 13.15 -6.54
CA PRO A 54 15.19 12.04 -7.04
C PRO A 54 14.33 10.77 -7.24
N PRO A 55 14.64 9.94 -8.25
CA PRO A 55 13.86 8.72 -8.52
C PRO A 55 13.75 7.81 -7.29
N GLY A 56 14.81 7.69 -6.48
CA GLY A 56 14.83 6.84 -5.29
C GLY A 56 14.60 5.38 -5.68
N LEU A 57 13.60 4.75 -5.07
CA LEU A 57 13.20 3.37 -5.36
C LEU A 57 12.69 3.21 -6.81
N ALA A 58 12.18 4.27 -7.43
CA ALA A 58 11.73 4.24 -8.82
C ALA A 58 12.88 4.22 -9.84
N ALA A 59 14.14 4.38 -9.42
CA ALA A 59 15.28 4.11 -10.30
C ALA A 59 15.26 2.64 -10.76
N PRO A 60 15.59 2.31 -12.03
CA PRO A 60 15.43 0.96 -12.56
C PRO A 60 16.14 -0.14 -11.75
N ASP A 61 17.38 0.11 -11.31
CA ASP A 61 18.17 -0.81 -10.49
C ASP A 61 17.58 -0.98 -9.08
N LYS A 62 17.06 0.10 -8.50
CA LYS A 62 16.41 0.07 -7.18
C LYS A 62 15.05 -0.61 -7.22
N LYS A 63 14.28 -0.44 -8.29
CA LYS A 63 13.00 -1.11 -8.50
C LYS A 63 13.20 -2.61 -8.67
N GLU A 64 14.20 -3.02 -9.47
CA GLU A 64 14.57 -4.42 -9.60
C GLU A 64 14.96 -5.03 -8.25
N LEU A 65 15.81 -4.35 -7.47
CA LEU A 65 16.21 -4.78 -6.13
C LEU A 65 15.01 -4.87 -5.17
N ALA A 66 14.07 -3.92 -5.23
CA ALA A 66 12.86 -3.93 -4.40
C ALA A 66 12.03 -5.19 -4.65
N HIS A 67 11.88 -5.59 -5.92
CA HIS A 67 11.15 -6.80 -6.30
C HIS A 67 11.88 -8.07 -5.85
N GLU A 68 13.21 -8.12 -5.95
CA GLU A 68 13.99 -9.23 -5.38
C GLU A 68 13.75 -9.35 -3.86
N LEU A 69 13.79 -8.23 -3.13
CA LEU A 69 13.59 -8.21 -1.68
C LEU A 69 12.18 -8.68 -1.30
N VAL A 70 11.14 -8.15 -1.94
CA VAL A 70 9.75 -8.57 -1.70
C VAL A 70 9.55 -10.05 -2.03
N ALA A 71 10.11 -10.54 -3.13
CA ALA A 71 10.02 -11.95 -3.51
C ALA A 71 10.69 -12.89 -2.49
N THR A 72 11.77 -12.45 -1.80
CA THR A 72 12.32 -13.24 -0.68
C THR A 72 11.37 -13.33 0.50
N ALA A 73 10.65 -12.24 0.82
CA ALA A 73 9.67 -12.24 1.90
C ALA A 73 8.44 -13.08 1.57
N MET A 74 8.06 -13.17 0.29
CA MET A 74 6.86 -13.89 -0.13
C MET A 74 7.11 -15.37 -0.43
N ASN A 75 8.25 -15.70 -1.04
CA ASN A 75 8.50 -17.00 -1.66
C ASN A 75 9.94 -17.49 -1.51
N SER A 76 10.73 -16.93 -0.59
CA SER A 76 12.15 -17.31 -0.34
C SER A 76 13.01 -17.37 -1.62
N THR A 77 12.73 -16.50 -2.60
CA THR A 77 13.46 -16.44 -3.87
C THR A 77 13.73 -15.01 -4.27
N LYS A 78 14.90 -14.75 -4.85
CA LYS A 78 15.18 -13.47 -5.52
C LYS A 78 14.69 -13.44 -6.97
N LYS A 79 14.32 -14.59 -7.53
CA LYS A 79 13.87 -14.69 -8.93
C LYS A 79 12.40 -14.25 -9.03
N TRP A 80 12.10 -13.00 -8.70
CA TRP A 80 10.71 -12.52 -8.59
C TRP A 80 9.87 -12.74 -9.86
N ARG A 81 10.49 -12.74 -11.06
CA ARG A 81 9.81 -13.04 -12.32
C ARG A 81 9.32 -14.50 -12.43
N SER A 82 9.80 -15.43 -11.60
CA SER A 82 9.21 -16.78 -11.57
C SER A 82 7.85 -16.80 -10.86
N LEU A 83 7.43 -15.68 -10.26
CA LEU A 83 6.19 -15.61 -9.50
C LEU A 83 4.96 -15.23 -10.33
N TYR A 84 5.11 -14.85 -11.61
CA TYR A 84 3.95 -14.51 -12.46
C TYR A 84 2.89 -15.62 -12.47
N GLY A 85 3.32 -16.87 -12.63
CA GLY A 85 2.43 -18.05 -12.61
C GLY A 85 2.22 -18.66 -11.22
N HIS A 86 2.92 -18.19 -10.19
CA HIS A 86 2.73 -18.75 -8.84
C HIS A 86 1.33 -18.41 -8.34
N ILE A 87 0.58 -19.41 -7.88
CA ILE A 87 -0.71 -19.23 -7.24
C ILE A 87 -0.94 -20.34 -6.20
N ALA A 88 -1.38 -19.97 -5.01
CA ALA A 88 -1.70 -20.92 -3.95
C ALA A 88 -2.68 -20.31 -2.95
N ASP A 89 -3.43 -21.15 -2.25
CA ASP A 89 -4.08 -20.75 -1.00
C ASP A 89 -3.16 -21.15 0.17
N SER A 90 -2.79 -20.15 0.98
CA SER A 90 -1.94 -20.34 2.15
C SER A 90 -2.72 -20.73 3.42
N GLY A 91 -4.06 -20.77 3.35
CA GLY A 91 -4.93 -21.03 4.50
C GLY A 91 -5.04 -19.84 5.46
N HIS A 92 -4.66 -18.63 5.02
CA HIS A 92 -4.69 -17.40 5.83
C HIS A 92 -5.97 -16.57 5.65
N GLY A 93 -7.00 -17.12 5.00
CA GLY A 93 -8.31 -16.48 4.88
C GLY A 93 -8.43 -15.46 3.75
N SER A 94 -7.54 -15.50 2.77
CA SER A 94 -7.58 -14.63 1.58
C SER A 94 -7.90 -15.39 0.29
N GLY A 95 -8.18 -16.69 0.38
CA GLY A 95 -8.36 -17.58 -0.77
C GLY A 95 -7.07 -17.77 -1.55
N TYR A 96 -7.18 -17.96 -2.87
CA TYR A 96 -6.01 -18.03 -3.75
C TYR A 96 -5.28 -16.69 -3.78
N CYS A 97 -3.97 -16.72 -3.57
CA CYS A 97 -3.07 -15.60 -3.76
C CYS A 97 -2.01 -15.97 -4.82
N GLY A 98 -1.80 -15.10 -5.81
CA GLY A 98 -0.90 -15.39 -6.92
C GLY A 98 -0.24 -14.18 -7.56
N GLY A 99 0.76 -14.42 -8.40
CA GLY A 99 1.48 -13.39 -9.11
C GLY A 99 2.58 -12.70 -8.32
N VAL A 100 3.17 -11.68 -8.95
CA VAL A 100 4.42 -11.02 -8.49
C VAL A 100 4.33 -10.28 -7.16
N VAL A 101 3.12 -9.98 -6.68
CA VAL A 101 2.85 -9.41 -5.34
C VAL A 101 1.76 -10.16 -4.59
N GLY A 102 1.34 -11.33 -5.06
CA GLY A 102 0.38 -12.17 -4.35
C GLY A 102 -1.01 -11.57 -4.31
N PHE A 103 -1.54 -11.17 -5.47
CA PHE A 103 -2.93 -10.73 -5.62
C PHE A 103 -3.86 -11.83 -5.13
N CYS A 104 -4.86 -11.53 -4.29
CA CYS A 104 -5.73 -12.56 -3.72
C CYS A 104 -7.19 -12.46 -4.16
N SER A 105 -7.83 -13.62 -4.35
CA SER A 105 -9.26 -13.70 -4.71
C SER A 105 -10.16 -13.06 -3.66
N GLY A 106 -9.76 -13.12 -2.37
CA GLY A 106 -10.51 -12.54 -1.26
C GLY A 106 -10.30 -11.04 -1.03
N THR A 107 -9.32 -10.39 -1.68
CA THR A 107 -8.92 -9.01 -1.38
C THR A 107 -9.13 -8.01 -2.52
N LYS A 108 -9.98 -8.35 -3.49
CA LYS A 108 -10.38 -7.53 -4.67
C LYS A 108 -9.29 -7.27 -5.70
N ASP A 109 -8.02 -7.27 -5.33
CA ASP A 109 -6.89 -7.04 -6.23
C ASP A 109 -6.76 -8.11 -7.34
N MET A 110 -6.95 -9.40 -7.04
CA MET A 110 -6.99 -10.43 -8.09
C MET A 110 -8.16 -10.23 -9.05
N LEU A 111 -9.35 -9.92 -8.54
CA LEU A 111 -10.50 -9.61 -9.38
C LEU A 111 -10.22 -8.41 -10.27
N THR A 112 -9.63 -7.34 -9.70
CA THR A 112 -9.26 -6.12 -10.44
C THR A 112 -8.28 -6.43 -11.57
N LEU A 113 -7.28 -7.27 -11.30
CA LEU A 113 -6.30 -7.72 -12.30
C LEU A 113 -6.98 -8.45 -13.46
N VAL A 114 -7.82 -9.44 -13.16
CA VAL A 114 -8.46 -10.25 -14.20
C VAL A 114 -9.48 -9.43 -14.98
N GLU A 115 -10.20 -8.51 -14.32
CA GLU A 115 -11.11 -7.58 -15.00
C GLU A 115 -10.36 -6.68 -15.99
N SER A 116 -9.31 -5.97 -15.54
CA SER A 116 -8.57 -5.06 -16.42
C SER A 116 -7.85 -5.82 -17.54
N TYR A 117 -7.30 -7.01 -17.25
CA TYR A 117 -6.69 -7.85 -18.28
C TYR A 117 -7.72 -8.32 -19.32
N THR A 118 -8.92 -8.68 -18.89
CA THR A 118 -9.99 -9.16 -19.79
C THR A 118 -10.60 -8.04 -20.63
N GLU A 119 -10.62 -6.80 -20.13
CA GLU A 119 -11.05 -5.64 -20.92
C GLU A 119 -10.18 -5.47 -22.19
N ASP A 120 -8.86 -5.66 -22.07
CA ASP A 120 -7.93 -5.55 -23.19
C ASP A 120 -7.79 -6.87 -23.99
N HIS A 121 -8.03 -8.01 -23.34
CA HIS A 121 -7.88 -9.35 -23.91
C HIS A 121 -9.11 -10.21 -23.65
N PRO A 122 -10.26 -9.98 -24.32
CA PRO A 122 -11.55 -10.59 -23.94
C PRO A 122 -11.61 -12.12 -24.04
N ASP A 123 -10.76 -12.73 -24.88
CA ASP A 123 -10.72 -14.18 -25.10
C ASP A 123 -9.64 -14.90 -24.25
N ASN A 124 -9.11 -14.25 -23.21
CA ASN A 124 -8.07 -14.83 -22.35
C ASN A 124 -8.60 -16.00 -21.48
N GLY A 125 -7.70 -16.88 -21.02
CA GLY A 125 -8.05 -18.08 -20.25
C GLY A 125 -8.61 -17.83 -18.85
N LEU A 126 -8.57 -16.59 -18.35
CA LEU A 126 -9.10 -16.22 -17.03
C LEU A 126 -10.49 -15.59 -17.12
N ALA A 127 -10.95 -15.20 -18.30
CA ALA A 127 -12.21 -14.48 -18.51
C ALA A 127 -13.43 -15.26 -17.98
N GLU A 128 -13.44 -16.59 -18.13
CA GLU A 128 -14.54 -17.45 -17.68
C GLU A 128 -14.72 -17.45 -16.16
N TYR A 129 -13.67 -17.12 -15.40
CA TYR A 129 -13.67 -17.12 -13.94
C TYR A 129 -14.17 -15.81 -13.34
N LEU A 130 -14.36 -14.75 -14.13
CA LEU A 130 -14.80 -13.44 -13.64
C LEU A 130 -16.10 -13.48 -12.82
N PRO A 131 -17.16 -14.23 -13.20
CA PRO A 131 -18.36 -14.35 -12.37
C PRO A 131 -18.07 -14.96 -10.99
N ALA A 132 -17.21 -15.99 -10.93
CA ALA A 132 -16.83 -16.63 -9.68
C ALA A 132 -15.94 -15.72 -8.83
N LEU A 133 -14.95 -15.06 -9.42
CA LEU A 133 -14.09 -14.08 -8.74
C LEU A 133 -14.89 -12.94 -8.09
N ARG A 134 -15.96 -12.47 -8.76
CA ARG A 134 -16.87 -11.46 -8.18
C ARG A 134 -17.62 -11.98 -6.96
N GLU A 135 -18.08 -13.23 -7.01
CA GLU A 135 -18.87 -13.84 -5.92
C GLU A 135 -17.99 -14.16 -4.70
N VAL A 136 -16.77 -14.65 -4.91
CA VAL A 136 -15.88 -15.04 -3.80
C VAL A 136 -15.13 -13.85 -3.19
N ASN A 137 -15.08 -12.70 -3.87
CA ASN A 137 -14.39 -11.51 -3.38
C ASN A 137 -14.88 -11.10 -1.99
N GLY A 138 -13.94 -10.88 -1.06
CA GLY A 138 -14.22 -10.65 0.36
C GLY A 138 -14.31 -11.92 1.21
N THR A 139 -14.09 -13.10 0.63
CA THR A 139 -14.06 -14.40 1.32
C THR A 139 -12.83 -15.22 0.90
N ASP A 140 -12.59 -16.34 1.58
CA ASP A 140 -11.59 -17.35 1.19
C ASP A 140 -12.18 -18.50 0.34
N SER A 141 -13.38 -18.31 -0.21
CA SER A 141 -14.06 -19.36 -0.97
C SER A 141 -13.41 -19.63 -2.32
N HIS A 142 -13.37 -20.91 -2.73
CA HIS A 142 -12.94 -21.33 -4.07
C HIS A 142 -14.13 -21.72 -4.98
N LYS A 143 -15.36 -21.41 -4.57
CA LYS A 143 -16.56 -21.84 -5.29
C LYS A 143 -16.58 -21.27 -6.71
N GLY A 144 -16.59 -22.16 -7.71
CA GLY A 144 -16.61 -21.77 -9.13
C GLY A 144 -15.23 -21.41 -9.70
N LEU A 145 -14.15 -21.64 -8.95
CA LEU A 145 -12.77 -21.47 -9.39
C LEU A 145 -12.10 -22.81 -9.73
N ASP A 146 -12.88 -23.84 -10.06
CA ASP A 146 -12.35 -25.14 -10.46
C ASP A 146 -11.48 -25.02 -11.72
N GLY A 147 -10.22 -25.46 -11.65
CA GLY A 147 -9.23 -25.30 -12.73
C GLY A 147 -8.56 -23.92 -12.80
N PHE A 148 -8.97 -22.95 -11.98
CA PHE A 148 -8.45 -21.58 -12.04
C PHE A 148 -6.93 -21.47 -11.84
N THR A 149 -6.35 -22.29 -10.96
CA THR A 149 -4.90 -22.28 -10.72
C THR A 149 -4.11 -22.74 -11.95
N GLU A 150 -4.62 -23.74 -12.66
CA GLU A 150 -3.99 -24.21 -13.90
C GLU A 150 -4.14 -23.16 -15.02
N ALA A 151 -5.33 -22.55 -15.14
CA ALA A 151 -5.55 -21.46 -16.08
C ALA A 151 -4.63 -20.26 -15.78
N TRP A 152 -4.43 -19.91 -14.50
CA TRP A 152 -3.50 -18.86 -14.07
C TRP A 152 -2.07 -19.15 -14.49
N GLU A 153 -1.59 -20.37 -14.24
CA GLU A 153 -0.25 -20.80 -14.63
C GLU A 153 -0.05 -20.74 -16.15
N GLN A 154 -1.04 -21.20 -16.94
CA GLN A 154 -1.01 -21.14 -18.40
C GLN A 154 -1.05 -19.70 -18.92
N GLU A 155 -1.89 -18.84 -18.35
CA GLU A 155 -2.01 -17.45 -18.77
C GLU A 155 -0.73 -16.66 -18.44
N ALA A 156 0.00 -17.04 -17.39
CA ALA A 156 1.28 -16.42 -17.03
C ALA A 156 2.40 -16.63 -18.06
N ASP A 157 2.24 -17.55 -19.02
CA ASP A 157 3.11 -17.67 -20.18
C ASP A 157 2.89 -16.54 -21.21
N GLN A 158 1.73 -15.89 -21.18
CA GLN A 158 1.42 -14.75 -22.05
C GLN A 158 2.13 -13.48 -21.58
N ALA A 159 2.81 -12.80 -22.50
CA ALA A 159 3.46 -11.53 -22.21
C ALA A 159 2.48 -10.45 -21.75
N ALA A 160 1.24 -10.50 -22.26
CA ALA A 160 0.19 -9.56 -21.91
C ALA A 160 -0.26 -9.70 -20.45
N PHE A 161 -0.47 -10.93 -19.96
CA PHE A 161 -0.85 -11.12 -18.55
C PHE A 161 0.28 -10.74 -17.58
N ARG A 162 1.55 -11.01 -17.95
CA ARG A 162 2.70 -10.51 -17.17
C ARG A 162 2.74 -8.98 -17.12
N ALA A 163 2.45 -8.31 -18.23
CA ALA A 163 2.37 -6.85 -18.28
C ALA A 163 1.21 -6.32 -17.42
N ALA A 164 0.04 -6.96 -17.44
CA ALA A 164 -1.09 -6.61 -16.59
C ALA A 164 -0.75 -6.73 -15.09
N GLN A 165 -0.04 -7.80 -14.70
CA GLN A 165 0.46 -7.94 -13.33
C GLN A 165 1.46 -6.83 -12.96
N ASP A 166 2.38 -6.48 -13.85
CA ASP A 166 3.34 -5.40 -13.63
C ASP A 166 2.65 -4.04 -13.46
N GLU A 167 1.66 -3.76 -14.31
CA GLU A 167 0.89 -2.51 -14.28
C GLU A 167 0.03 -2.39 -13.01
N LEU A 168 -0.66 -3.46 -12.61
CA LEU A 168 -1.46 -3.42 -11.39
C LEU A 168 -0.58 -3.32 -10.14
N ARG A 169 0.54 -4.07 -10.08
CA ARG A 169 1.54 -3.90 -9.02
C ARG A 169 1.99 -2.44 -8.95
N ASP A 170 2.33 -1.88 -10.09
CA ASP A 170 2.92 -0.54 -10.16
C ASP A 170 1.93 0.53 -9.75
N SER A 171 0.69 0.45 -10.22
CA SER A 171 -0.36 1.43 -9.93
C SER A 171 -0.92 1.29 -8.52
N MET A 172 -1.20 0.08 -8.03
CA MET A 172 -1.89 -0.13 -6.76
C MET A 172 -0.96 -0.18 -5.54
N TYR A 173 0.31 -0.54 -5.73
CA TYR A 173 1.26 -0.74 -4.61
C TYR A 173 2.51 0.13 -4.76
N PHE A 174 3.25 -0.02 -5.85
CA PHE A 174 4.60 0.55 -5.93
C PHE A 174 4.60 2.07 -6.02
N LYS A 175 3.87 2.65 -6.99
CA LYS A 175 3.84 4.10 -7.20
C LYS A 175 3.25 4.80 -5.98
N GLU A 176 2.11 4.33 -5.49
CA GLU A 176 1.46 4.89 -4.30
C GLU A 176 2.40 4.90 -3.08
N ALA A 177 3.06 3.77 -2.79
CA ALA A 177 4.01 3.70 -1.68
C ALA A 177 5.21 4.63 -1.85
N VAL A 178 5.79 4.69 -3.06
CA VAL A 178 6.95 5.55 -3.35
C VAL A 178 6.58 7.02 -3.26
N ASP A 179 5.42 7.41 -3.79
CA ASP A 179 4.94 8.78 -3.81
C ASP A 179 4.63 9.27 -2.39
N LEU A 180 3.95 8.44 -1.57
CA LEU A 180 3.71 8.74 -0.16
C LEU A 180 5.00 8.87 0.65
N ALA A 181 5.95 7.95 0.44
CA ALA A 181 7.25 8.02 1.09
C ALA A 181 8.03 9.29 0.71
N LYS A 182 7.96 9.70 -0.56
CA LYS A 182 8.55 10.96 -1.03
C LYS A 182 7.92 12.18 -0.37
N MET A 183 6.58 12.21 -0.25
CA MET A 183 5.87 13.28 0.47
C MET A 183 6.25 13.35 1.96
N ASP A 184 6.56 12.22 2.57
CA ASP A 184 7.08 12.13 3.95
C ASP A 184 8.57 12.48 4.08
N GLY A 185 9.23 12.77 2.95
CA GLY A 185 10.66 13.11 2.87
C GLY A 185 11.59 11.92 3.00
N LEU A 186 11.10 10.69 2.80
CA LEU A 186 11.87 9.47 3.01
C LEU A 186 12.80 9.16 1.81
N GLY A 187 14.00 8.70 2.11
CA GLY A 187 14.97 8.19 1.15
C GLY A 187 14.56 6.82 0.58
N THR A 188 15.43 6.23 -0.24
CA THR A 188 15.17 4.99 -0.97
C THR A 188 14.80 3.82 -0.05
N LEU A 189 15.46 3.68 1.12
CA LEU A 189 15.11 2.64 2.09
C LEU A 189 13.70 2.87 2.67
N GLY A 190 13.33 4.10 2.99
CA GLY A 190 11.99 4.39 3.50
C GLY A 190 10.90 4.14 2.45
N GLN A 191 11.18 4.44 1.19
CA GLN A 191 10.32 4.08 0.06
C GLN A 191 10.15 2.56 -0.06
N PHE A 192 11.23 1.79 0.08
CA PHE A 192 11.15 0.32 0.10
C PHE A 192 10.32 -0.20 1.27
N ILE A 193 10.52 0.34 2.48
CA ILE A 193 9.75 -0.04 3.68
C ILE A 193 8.25 0.22 3.45
N TYR A 194 7.88 1.34 2.82
CA TYR A 194 6.49 1.61 2.48
C TYR A 194 5.93 0.63 1.46
N TYR A 195 6.69 0.34 0.40
CA TYR A 195 6.28 -0.60 -0.64
C TYR A 195 6.07 -2.01 -0.07
N ASP A 196 7.02 -2.51 0.71
CA ASP A 196 6.94 -3.80 1.39
C ASP A 196 5.72 -3.89 2.32
N ALA A 197 5.46 -2.84 3.09
CA ALA A 197 4.29 -2.75 3.96
C ALA A 197 2.98 -2.69 3.17
N MET A 198 2.93 -1.98 2.04
CA MET A 198 1.74 -1.91 1.20
C MET A 198 1.43 -3.23 0.53
N VAL A 199 2.45 -4.00 0.11
CA VAL A 199 2.28 -5.38 -0.38
C VAL A 199 1.78 -6.30 0.74
N LEU A 200 2.37 -6.23 1.94
CA LEU A 200 1.99 -7.13 3.05
C LEU A 200 0.60 -6.83 3.65
N HIS A 201 0.28 -5.56 3.83
CA HIS A 201 -0.89 -5.12 4.58
C HIS A 201 -2.03 -4.64 3.65
N GLY A 202 -1.77 -4.52 2.36
CA GLY A 202 -2.67 -3.96 1.37
C GLY A 202 -2.82 -2.44 1.47
N PRO A 203 -3.34 -1.79 0.41
CA PRO A 203 -3.60 -0.34 0.36
C PRO A 203 -4.86 0.08 1.13
N GLY A 204 -5.38 -0.76 2.04
CA GLY A 204 -6.60 -0.47 2.80
C GLY A 204 -6.43 0.67 3.81
N VAL A 205 -7.52 1.41 4.06
CA VAL A 205 -7.60 2.47 5.09
C VAL A 205 -7.93 1.94 6.50
N GLY A 206 -8.13 0.62 6.63
CA GLY A 206 -8.33 -0.02 7.93
C GLY A 206 -7.11 0.10 8.84
N ARG A 207 -7.31 -0.11 10.15
CA ARG A 207 -6.26 0.02 11.17
C ARG A 207 -5.02 -0.85 10.94
N ASP A 208 -5.22 -1.97 10.26
CA ASP A 208 -4.19 -2.99 10.00
C ASP A 208 -3.69 -2.92 8.54
N GLY A 209 -4.28 -2.05 7.72
CA GLY A 209 -3.81 -1.72 6.37
C GLY A 209 -2.71 -0.66 6.39
N PHE A 210 -2.07 -0.46 5.23
CA PHE A 210 -0.93 0.46 5.10
C PHE A 210 -1.20 1.87 5.64
N TYR A 211 -2.33 2.48 5.28
CA TYR A 211 -2.63 3.86 5.67
C TYR A 211 -2.84 4.00 7.18
N GLY A 212 -3.50 3.02 7.81
CA GLY A 212 -3.67 2.99 9.27
C GLY A 212 -2.36 2.78 10.02
N ILE A 213 -1.45 1.96 9.46
CA ILE A 213 -0.09 1.78 9.99
C ILE A 213 0.70 3.09 9.91
N ARG A 214 0.65 3.77 8.75
CA ARG A 214 1.32 5.05 8.53
C ARG A 214 0.83 6.12 9.51
N GLU A 215 -0.48 6.27 9.67
CA GLU A 215 -1.09 7.20 10.62
C GLU A 215 -0.60 6.95 12.06
N ARG A 216 -0.62 5.68 12.50
CA ARG A 216 -0.12 5.29 13.83
C ARG A 216 1.36 5.55 14.01
N ALA A 217 2.17 5.40 12.97
CA ALA A 217 3.59 5.72 13.00
C ALA A 217 3.82 7.23 13.13
N MET A 218 3.08 8.04 12.36
CA MET A 218 3.14 9.51 12.41
C MET A 218 2.72 10.05 13.78
N ALA A 219 1.76 9.41 14.46
CA ALA A 219 1.38 9.75 15.83
C ALA A 219 2.52 9.49 16.86
N LYS A 220 3.48 8.61 16.55
CA LYS A 220 4.62 8.28 17.43
C LYS A 220 5.87 9.09 17.11
N ALA A 221 6.08 9.42 15.83
CA ALA A 221 7.26 10.14 15.36
C ALA A 221 6.90 11.01 14.14
N LYS A 222 7.40 12.24 14.12
CA LYS A 222 7.26 13.13 12.97
C LYS A 222 8.02 12.57 11.76
N THR A 223 7.43 12.71 10.57
CA THR A 223 8.13 12.42 9.32
C THR A 223 9.26 13.42 9.09
N LYS A 224 10.13 13.18 8.10
CA LYS A 224 11.20 14.14 7.78
C LYS A 224 10.62 15.44 7.23
N ALA A 225 9.56 15.35 6.41
CA ALA A 225 8.82 16.50 5.91
C ALA A 225 8.22 17.36 7.04
N GLU A 226 7.87 16.75 8.18
CA GLU A 226 7.39 17.45 9.38
C GLU A 226 8.52 17.92 10.33
N GLY A 227 9.79 17.84 9.89
CA GLY A 227 10.97 18.24 10.66
C GLY A 227 11.51 17.16 11.61
N GLY A 228 11.05 15.92 11.50
CA GLY A 228 11.55 14.77 12.23
C GLY A 228 12.86 14.19 11.67
N LYS A 229 13.46 13.25 12.42
CA LYS A 229 14.59 12.45 11.94
C LYS A 229 14.06 11.21 11.22
N GLU A 230 14.47 11.02 9.97
CA GLU A 230 14.05 9.90 9.13
C GLU A 230 14.25 8.54 9.82
N THR A 231 15.39 8.31 10.47
CA THR A 231 15.66 7.05 11.18
C THR A 231 14.73 6.82 12.38
N VAL A 232 14.30 7.88 13.07
CA VAL A 232 13.35 7.78 14.18
C VAL A 232 11.97 7.43 13.65
N TYR A 233 11.55 8.07 12.56
CA TYR A 233 10.30 7.77 11.89
C TYR A 233 10.23 6.32 11.38
N LEU A 234 11.27 5.88 10.66
CA LEU A 234 11.31 4.51 10.11
C LEU A 234 11.32 3.44 11.20
N ASN A 235 11.98 3.65 12.34
CA ASN A 235 11.88 2.73 13.47
C ASN A 235 10.44 2.66 14.01
N ALA A 236 9.77 3.80 14.20
CA ALA A 236 8.39 3.82 14.67
C ALA A 236 7.41 3.16 13.68
N PHE A 237 7.66 3.31 12.38
CA PHE A 237 6.90 2.65 11.32
C PHE A 237 7.11 1.13 11.37
N LEU A 238 8.36 0.66 11.37
CA LEU A 238 8.70 -0.78 11.45
C LEU A 238 8.19 -1.44 12.74
N ASP A 239 8.22 -0.74 13.88
CA ASP A 239 7.60 -1.20 15.13
C ASP A 239 6.09 -1.40 14.98
N THR A 240 5.44 -0.51 14.23
CA THR A 240 3.99 -0.55 14.01
C THR A 240 3.60 -1.66 13.04
N CYS A 241 4.32 -1.82 11.92
CA CYS A 241 4.16 -2.98 11.01
C CYS A 241 4.33 -4.29 11.77
N ARG A 242 5.42 -4.41 12.54
CA ARG A 242 5.71 -5.61 13.35
C ARG A 242 4.61 -5.91 14.36
N GLN A 243 4.02 -4.88 14.99
CA GLN A 243 2.88 -5.06 15.89
C GLN A 243 1.65 -5.60 15.15
N VAL A 244 1.34 -5.07 13.97
CA VAL A 244 0.20 -5.53 13.16
C VAL A 244 0.41 -6.97 12.69
N MET A 245 1.62 -7.32 12.22
CA MET A 245 1.95 -8.70 11.84
C MET A 245 1.67 -9.69 12.97
N LYS A 246 1.92 -9.30 14.22
CA LYS A 246 1.78 -10.17 15.40
C LYS A 246 0.40 -10.12 16.07
N GLN A 247 -0.54 -9.35 15.54
CA GLN A 247 -1.83 -9.09 16.18
C GLN A 247 -2.73 -10.32 16.20
N SER A 248 -2.82 -11.05 15.09
CA SER A 248 -3.59 -12.30 14.99
C SER A 248 -2.78 -13.55 15.38
N ASP A 249 -1.45 -13.50 15.21
CA ASP A 249 -0.54 -14.57 15.59
C ASP A 249 0.77 -14.02 16.16
N SER A 250 0.95 -14.14 17.47
CA SER A 250 2.17 -13.69 18.15
C SER A 250 3.44 -14.42 17.72
N GLY A 251 3.30 -15.64 17.18
CA GLY A 251 4.36 -16.49 16.65
C GLY A 251 4.74 -16.18 15.21
N ARG A 252 3.99 -15.31 14.52
CA ARG A 252 4.25 -14.96 13.12
C ARG A 252 5.69 -14.47 12.93
N ASP A 253 6.35 -15.03 11.92
CA ASP A 253 7.69 -14.61 11.52
C ASP A 253 7.69 -13.14 11.10
N THR A 254 8.71 -12.40 11.57
CA THR A 254 8.87 -10.97 11.30
C THR A 254 10.26 -10.65 10.75
N SER A 255 10.96 -11.67 10.21
CA SER A 255 12.33 -11.58 9.69
C SER A 255 12.47 -10.56 8.56
N ARG A 256 11.44 -10.38 7.72
CA ARG A 256 11.39 -9.31 6.70
C ARG A 256 11.65 -7.91 7.29
N ILE A 257 11.23 -7.70 8.54
CA ILE A 257 11.49 -6.48 9.30
C ILE A 257 12.80 -6.64 10.08
N ASP A 258 12.87 -7.65 10.95
CA ASP A 258 13.86 -7.71 12.03
C ASP A 258 15.28 -8.03 11.54
N THR A 259 15.41 -8.85 10.48
CA THR A 259 16.70 -9.31 9.93
C THR A 259 16.95 -8.89 8.47
N ALA A 260 16.11 -7.97 7.95
CA ALA A 260 16.34 -7.27 6.69
C ALA A 260 16.18 -5.75 6.84
N GLN A 261 14.96 -5.21 6.85
CA GLN A 261 14.73 -3.76 6.84
C GLN A 261 15.40 -3.03 8.02
N ARG A 262 15.32 -3.59 9.25
CA ARG A 262 16.01 -3.03 10.43
C ARG A 262 17.52 -3.09 10.32
N VAL A 263 18.07 -4.09 9.62
CA VAL A 263 19.52 -4.22 9.39
C VAL A 263 19.98 -3.05 8.53
N PHE A 264 19.33 -2.84 7.38
CA PHE A 264 19.65 -1.73 6.47
C PHE A 264 19.53 -0.36 7.16
N LEU A 265 18.49 -0.20 8.00
CA LEU A 265 18.27 1.03 8.76
C LEU A 265 19.35 1.26 9.82
N ARG A 266 19.74 0.22 10.56
CA ARG A 266 20.79 0.29 11.60
C ARG A 266 22.16 0.58 11.01
N GLU A 267 22.43 0.12 9.80
CA GLU A 267 23.65 0.43 9.05
C GLU A 267 23.65 1.85 8.47
N GLY A 268 22.54 2.59 8.60
CA GLY A 268 22.40 3.93 8.03
C GLY A 268 22.33 3.94 6.51
N ASN A 269 22.00 2.80 5.88
CA ASN A 269 21.91 2.67 4.43
C ASN A 269 20.58 3.20 3.88
N LEU A 270 20.29 4.48 4.13
CA LEU A 270 19.04 5.15 3.72
C LEU A 270 18.84 5.20 2.20
N ASP A 271 19.92 5.06 1.43
CA ASP A 271 19.91 5.05 -0.03
C ASP A 271 19.73 3.64 -0.63
N LEU A 272 19.62 2.61 0.23
CA LEU A 272 19.50 1.20 -0.18
C LEU A 272 20.63 0.79 -1.15
N ARG A 273 21.87 1.16 -0.84
CA ARG A 273 23.06 0.88 -1.68
C ARG A 273 23.44 -0.59 -1.61
N THR A 274 23.77 -1.17 -2.75
CA THR A 274 24.34 -2.51 -2.85
C THR A 274 25.86 -2.49 -2.58
N PRO A 275 26.47 -3.61 -2.17
CA PRO A 275 25.84 -4.89 -1.88
C PRO A 275 25.02 -4.87 -0.58
N LEU A 276 23.87 -5.55 -0.58
CA LEU A 276 23.06 -5.84 0.60
C LEU A 276 23.19 -7.32 0.97
N THR A 277 23.18 -7.61 2.27
CA THR A 277 22.98 -8.95 2.81
C THR A 277 21.83 -8.90 3.79
N TRP A 278 20.90 -9.86 3.72
CA TRP A 278 19.77 -9.94 4.63
C TRP A 278 19.41 -11.39 4.91
N HIS A 279 18.67 -11.61 5.99
CA HIS A 279 18.19 -12.94 6.35
C HIS A 279 16.67 -12.93 6.45
N MET A 280 16.01 -13.92 5.87
CA MET A 280 14.56 -14.16 6.03
C MET A 280 14.31 -15.66 6.17
N TYR A 281 13.42 -16.05 7.08
CA TYR A 281 13.04 -17.44 7.30
C TYR A 281 14.22 -18.40 7.56
N GLY A 282 15.31 -17.89 8.15
CA GLY A 282 16.53 -18.67 8.42
C GLY A 282 17.51 -18.79 7.23
N GLU A 283 17.18 -18.21 6.08
CA GLU A 283 18.03 -18.21 4.89
C GLU A 283 18.73 -16.85 4.70
N GLU A 284 19.99 -16.88 4.27
CA GLU A 284 20.75 -15.68 3.89
C GLU A 284 20.59 -15.39 2.40
N PHE A 285 20.32 -14.13 2.08
CA PHE A 285 20.27 -13.61 0.72
C PHE A 285 21.25 -12.45 0.56
N ARG A 286 21.70 -12.25 -0.68
CA ARG A 286 22.64 -11.17 -1.03
C ARG A 286 22.27 -10.52 -2.35
N SER A 287 22.33 -9.19 -2.44
CA SER A 287 22.17 -8.49 -3.71
C SER A 287 23.38 -8.76 -4.62
N ARG A 288 23.20 -8.58 -5.93
CA ARG A 288 24.36 -8.44 -6.81
C ARG A 288 25.15 -7.17 -6.48
#